data_AF-A0AAV0GZD5-F1
#
_entry.id   AF-A0AAV0GZD5-F1
#
_cell.length_a   1.000
_cell.length_b   1.000
_cell.length_c   1.000
_cell.angle_alpha   90.00
_cell.angle_beta   90.00
_cell.angle_gamma   90.00
#
_symmetry.space_group_name_H-M   'P 1'
#
loop_
_entity.id
_entity.type
_entity.pdbx_description
1 polymer ?
#
loop_
_entity_poly.entity_id
_entity_poly.type
_entity_poly.pdbx_seq_one_letter_code
_entity_poly.pdbx_strand_id
1 'polypeptide(L)'
;MPLFITDDELARYSNDAPHVAARADDYIRRLQTELDTVKAAADANAVTAEQTCSLLEHKFLSLSTEFSTLQSQNALLQSTLDERLSELAEAQAQKHQLHLQSMGKDGEVERLATDLSELRKSNRQLLELVEQKDAEINDKKATINSYLDKIVNLTESASKKEARLYEVEAELVHSQAACSRLSQEKEIVDRHNSWLNDELTAKVDSLIELRIRHSNLEEDLSAKLACAEKQLSESSSSAQRNKDRADELEAKLTSLQEELCSTKDAAVTNEEQLSAELSTANKLVELYKQSSEEWSRKAGELEGVIRALETHLGELENDYKARLEKEVKSRSQLEKEAADLRGKLEKYEAEIESSRRNSELNLLPVNSFSTERWAAQSDSNVSMEDTDMLVPKIPPGVSGTALAASLLRDGWSLAKMYAKYQEAVDALRHEQLGRKDAEAVLQRVLFELEEKAGVILDERAEYERMLESYSIIGQKLQQSVSERGNLEKMIHELKAELRRNERL
;
A
#
# COMPACT_ATOMS: atom_id res chain seq x y z
N MET A 1 -38.01 226.32 -23.71
CA MET A 1 -37.17 227.03 -22.72
C MET A 1 -35.71 226.76 -23.05
N PRO A 2 -34.79 227.70 -22.81
CA PRO A 2 -33.36 227.46 -22.96
C PRO A 2 -32.87 226.60 -21.79
N LEU A 3 -32.68 225.30 -22.00
CA LEU A 3 -32.34 224.33 -20.93
C LEU A 3 -31.04 224.63 -20.15
N PHE A 4 -30.22 225.56 -20.65
CA PHE A 4 -28.94 225.98 -20.07
C PHE A 4 -29.03 227.19 -19.12
N ILE A 5 -30.11 227.98 -19.15
CA ILE A 5 -30.30 229.22 -18.38
C ILE A 5 -31.72 229.29 -17.83
N THR A 6 -31.89 229.65 -16.55
CA THR A 6 -33.23 229.88 -16.00
C THR A 6 -33.76 231.26 -16.41
N ASP A 7 -35.08 231.43 -16.53
CA ASP A 7 -35.68 232.66 -17.04
C ASP A 7 -35.33 233.91 -16.18
N ASP A 8 -35.14 233.73 -14.86
CA ASP A 8 -34.68 234.77 -13.93
C ASP A 8 -33.25 235.27 -14.22
N GLU A 9 -32.39 234.39 -14.72
CA GLU A 9 -31.02 234.73 -15.12
C GLU A 9 -31.00 235.32 -16.53
N LEU A 10 -31.86 234.82 -17.42
CA LEU A 10 -32.05 235.38 -18.77
C LEU A 10 -32.57 236.82 -18.72
N ALA A 11 -33.48 237.12 -17.79
CA ALA A 11 -34.00 238.46 -17.56
C ALA A 11 -32.92 239.44 -17.04
N ARG A 12 -31.91 238.95 -16.31
CA ARG A 12 -30.82 239.77 -15.74
C ARG A 12 -29.65 239.99 -16.70
N TYR A 13 -29.34 239.01 -17.55
CA TYR A 13 -28.19 239.01 -18.46
C TYR A 13 -28.56 239.05 -19.95
N SER A 14 -29.79 239.46 -20.29
CA SER A 14 -30.29 239.58 -21.67
C SER A 14 -29.43 240.47 -22.59
N ASN A 15 -28.76 241.48 -22.02
CA ASN A 15 -27.84 242.37 -22.73
C ASN A 15 -26.40 241.82 -22.83
N ASP A 16 -26.07 240.72 -22.15
CA ASP A 16 -24.71 240.15 -22.06
C ASP A 16 -24.62 238.82 -22.83
N ALA A 17 -24.77 238.94 -24.15
CA ALA A 17 -24.75 237.84 -25.11
C ALA A 17 -23.58 236.83 -24.95
N PRO A 18 -22.31 237.22 -24.69
CA PRO A 18 -21.24 236.22 -24.51
C PRO A 18 -21.44 235.35 -23.27
N HIS A 19 -22.07 235.85 -22.20
CA HIS A 19 -22.37 235.03 -21.02
C HIS A 19 -23.47 233.99 -21.30
N VAL A 20 -24.49 234.39 -22.08
CA VAL A 20 -25.55 233.48 -22.57
C VAL A 20 -24.96 232.39 -23.49
N ALA A 21 -24.07 232.76 -24.41
CA ALA A 21 -23.41 231.84 -25.33
C ALA A 21 -22.47 230.86 -24.61
N ALA A 22 -21.57 231.35 -23.75
CA ALA A 22 -20.63 230.51 -23.01
C ALA A 22 -21.34 229.47 -22.13
N ARG A 23 -22.51 229.81 -21.58
CA ARG A 23 -23.35 228.90 -20.79
C ARG A 23 -24.13 227.90 -21.63
N ALA A 24 -24.50 228.25 -22.86
CA ALA A 24 -25.00 227.28 -23.84
C ALA A 24 -23.88 226.31 -24.25
N ASP A 25 -22.67 226.79 -24.52
CA ASP A 25 -21.51 225.95 -24.86
C ASP A 25 -21.08 225.04 -23.70
N ASP A 26 -21.14 225.51 -22.45
CA ASP A 26 -20.90 224.69 -21.26
C ASP A 26 -21.95 223.57 -21.13
N TYR A 27 -23.22 223.85 -21.44
CA TYR A 27 -24.29 222.86 -21.41
C TYR A 27 -24.18 221.86 -22.58
N ILE A 28 -23.81 222.32 -23.77
CA ILE A 28 -23.52 221.46 -24.93
C ILE A 28 -22.30 220.58 -24.66
N ARG A 29 -21.22 221.13 -24.08
CA ARG A 29 -20.04 220.35 -23.68
C ARG A 29 -20.36 219.34 -22.58
N ARG A 30 -21.22 219.66 -21.61
CA ARG A 30 -21.73 218.69 -20.63
C ARG A 30 -22.51 217.57 -21.31
N LEU A 31 -23.50 217.90 -22.14
CA LEU A 31 -24.28 216.91 -22.90
C LEU A 31 -23.40 216.04 -23.82
N GLN A 32 -22.33 216.60 -24.40
CA GLN A 32 -21.34 215.82 -25.17
C GLN A 32 -20.57 214.86 -24.26
N THR A 33 -20.06 215.31 -23.10
CA THR A 33 -19.40 214.41 -22.14
C THR A 33 -20.35 213.37 -21.53
N GLU A 34 -21.63 213.70 -21.31
CA GLU A 34 -22.66 212.76 -20.87
C GLU A 34 -22.98 211.75 -21.98
N LEU A 35 -23.15 212.20 -23.23
CA LEU A 35 -23.35 211.32 -24.38
C LEU A 35 -22.17 210.37 -24.58
N ASP A 36 -20.93 210.86 -24.48
CA ASP A 36 -19.73 210.06 -24.72
C ASP A 36 -19.39 209.15 -23.54
N THR A 37 -19.74 209.51 -22.30
CA THR A 37 -19.69 208.57 -21.16
C THR A 37 -20.80 207.52 -21.23
N VAL A 38 -22.00 207.86 -21.71
CA VAL A 38 -23.08 206.88 -21.95
C VAL A 38 -22.73 205.94 -23.11
N LYS A 39 -22.11 206.42 -24.20
CA LYS A 39 -21.55 205.56 -25.25
C LYS A 39 -20.48 204.64 -24.68
N ALA A 40 -19.46 205.19 -24.01
CA ALA A 40 -18.38 204.38 -23.43
C ALA A 40 -18.90 203.34 -22.42
N ALA A 41 -19.95 203.66 -21.66
CA ALA A 41 -20.63 202.72 -20.79
C ALA A 41 -21.45 201.67 -21.57
N ALA A 42 -22.11 202.03 -22.67
CA ALA A 42 -22.82 201.10 -23.54
C ALA A 42 -21.87 200.15 -24.28
N ASP A 43 -20.75 200.67 -24.80
CA ASP A 43 -19.68 199.92 -25.45
C ASP A 43 -18.98 199.00 -24.44
N ALA A 44 -18.68 199.48 -23.23
CA ALA A 44 -18.16 198.63 -22.15
C ALA A 44 -19.17 197.55 -21.73
N ASN A 45 -20.46 197.87 -21.61
CA ASN A 45 -21.51 196.89 -21.32
C ASN A 45 -21.60 195.85 -22.45
N ALA A 46 -21.54 196.25 -23.72
CA ALA A 46 -21.52 195.34 -24.87
C ALA A 46 -20.30 194.40 -24.84
N VAL A 47 -19.09 194.95 -24.60
CA VAL A 47 -17.87 194.15 -24.46
C VAL A 47 -17.95 193.19 -23.26
N THR A 48 -18.52 193.60 -22.12
CA THR A 48 -18.73 192.66 -20.99
C THR A 48 -19.78 191.61 -21.32
N ALA A 49 -20.84 191.95 -22.06
CA ALA A 49 -21.85 190.99 -22.51
C ALA A 49 -21.21 189.94 -23.44
N GLU A 50 -20.48 190.37 -24.48
CA GLU A 50 -19.72 189.49 -25.37
C GLU A 50 -18.74 188.59 -24.59
N GLN A 51 -17.96 189.14 -23.67
CA GLN A 51 -17.06 188.36 -22.80
C GLN A 51 -17.82 187.33 -21.96
N THR A 52 -18.98 187.68 -21.38
CA THR A 52 -19.80 186.71 -20.64
C THR A 52 -20.41 185.64 -21.53
N CYS A 53 -20.82 185.99 -22.76
CA CYS A 53 -21.29 185.03 -23.76
C CYS A 53 -20.18 184.05 -24.13
N SER A 54 -18.99 184.50 -24.51
CA SER A 54 -17.86 183.62 -24.82
C SER A 54 -17.43 182.74 -23.63
N LEU A 55 -17.51 183.25 -22.40
CA LEU A 55 -17.26 182.45 -21.19
C LEU A 55 -18.36 181.41 -20.92
N LEU A 56 -19.62 181.69 -21.29
CA LEU A 56 -20.72 180.72 -21.19
C LEU A 56 -20.67 179.69 -22.32
N GLU A 57 -20.35 180.10 -23.55
CA GLU A 57 -20.11 179.21 -24.69
C GLU A 57 -18.96 178.25 -24.41
N HIS A 58 -17.82 178.74 -23.91
CA HIS A 58 -16.70 177.87 -23.52
C HIS A 58 -17.11 176.85 -22.45
N LYS A 59 -17.90 177.26 -21.44
CA LYS A 59 -18.41 176.33 -20.40
C LYS A 59 -19.42 175.34 -20.96
N PHE A 60 -20.28 175.76 -21.88
CA PHE A 60 -21.24 174.87 -22.53
C PHE A 60 -20.52 173.84 -23.41
N LEU A 61 -19.50 174.27 -24.16
CA LEU A 61 -18.65 173.38 -24.96
C LEU A 61 -17.87 172.40 -24.07
N SER A 62 -17.25 172.85 -22.96
CA SER A 62 -16.54 171.93 -22.07
C SER A 62 -17.50 170.91 -21.43
N LEU A 63 -18.63 171.35 -20.87
CA LEU A 63 -19.66 170.45 -20.31
C LEU A 63 -20.26 169.51 -21.36
N SER A 64 -20.42 169.95 -22.61
CA SER A 64 -20.87 169.11 -23.72
C SER A 64 -19.83 168.04 -24.09
N THR A 65 -18.54 168.40 -24.13
CA THR A 65 -17.47 167.41 -24.32
C THR A 65 -17.41 166.42 -23.15
N GLU A 66 -17.44 166.89 -21.90
CA GLU A 66 -17.49 166.05 -20.70
C GLU A 66 -18.70 165.09 -20.74
N PHE A 67 -19.90 165.59 -21.04
CA PHE A 67 -21.10 164.77 -21.20
C PHE A 67 -20.94 163.71 -22.29
N SER A 68 -20.36 164.05 -23.45
CA SER A 68 -20.10 163.07 -24.52
C SER A 68 -19.09 161.99 -24.11
N THR A 69 -18.08 162.33 -23.29
CA THR A 69 -17.13 161.35 -22.73
C THR A 69 -17.77 160.47 -21.67
N LEU A 70 -18.64 161.02 -20.81
CA LEU A 70 -19.40 160.24 -19.82
C LEU A 70 -20.44 159.33 -20.50
N GLN A 71 -21.08 159.79 -21.57
CA GLN A 71 -22.05 158.99 -22.33
C GLN A 71 -21.36 157.81 -23.03
N SER A 72 -20.19 158.03 -23.65
CA SER A 72 -19.41 156.95 -24.27
C SER A 72 -18.80 156.00 -23.25
N GLN A 73 -18.33 156.50 -22.09
CA GLN A 73 -17.92 155.64 -20.96
C GLN A 73 -19.07 154.79 -20.44
N ASN A 74 -20.28 155.35 -20.28
CA ASN A 74 -21.45 154.60 -19.83
C ASN A 74 -21.86 153.53 -20.85
N ALA A 75 -21.83 153.83 -22.15
CA ALA A 75 -22.08 152.83 -23.20
C ALA A 75 -21.03 151.69 -23.21
N LEU A 76 -19.75 152.00 -22.97
CA LEU A 76 -18.68 150.99 -22.81
C LEU A 76 -18.86 150.15 -21.54
N LEU A 77 -19.28 150.77 -20.42
CA LEU A 77 -19.61 150.06 -19.18
C LEU A 77 -20.85 149.17 -19.34
N GLN A 78 -21.82 149.56 -20.16
CA GLN A 78 -22.98 148.73 -20.51
C GLN A 78 -22.57 147.53 -21.37
N SER A 79 -21.79 147.73 -22.45
CA SER A 79 -21.26 146.63 -23.27
C SER A 79 -20.48 145.64 -22.43
N THR A 80 -19.54 146.11 -21.60
CA THR A 80 -18.74 145.24 -20.73
C THR A 80 -19.56 144.58 -19.61
N LEU A 81 -20.65 145.19 -19.14
CA LEU A 81 -21.59 144.53 -18.22
C LEU A 81 -22.34 143.39 -18.92
N ASP A 82 -22.89 143.63 -20.11
CA ASP A 82 -23.61 142.62 -20.89
C ASP A 82 -22.70 141.46 -21.31
N GLU A 83 -21.44 141.77 -21.69
CA GLU A 83 -20.38 140.78 -21.92
C GLU A 83 -20.15 139.90 -20.68
N ARG A 84 -19.93 140.50 -19.50
CA ARG A 84 -19.74 139.73 -18.25
C ARG A 84 -20.98 138.95 -17.81
N LEU A 85 -22.18 139.43 -18.10
CA LEU A 85 -23.43 138.69 -17.86
C LEU A 85 -23.53 137.47 -18.79
N SER A 86 -23.07 137.58 -20.03
CA SER A 86 -23.02 136.47 -20.98
C SER A 86 -21.97 135.41 -20.58
N GLU A 87 -20.75 135.81 -20.23
CA GLU A 87 -19.71 134.92 -19.70
C GLU A 87 -20.18 134.17 -18.45
N LEU A 88 -20.87 134.87 -17.53
CA LEU A 88 -21.38 134.29 -16.29
C LEU A 88 -22.51 133.28 -16.56
N ALA A 89 -23.38 133.55 -17.53
CA ALA A 89 -24.42 132.61 -17.95
C ALA A 89 -23.82 131.36 -18.62
N GLU A 90 -22.82 131.52 -19.49
CA GLU A 90 -22.09 130.39 -20.09
C GLU A 90 -21.35 129.55 -19.04
N ALA A 91 -20.64 130.19 -18.11
CA ALA A 91 -19.94 129.50 -17.02
C ALA A 91 -20.92 128.75 -16.10
N GLN A 92 -22.11 129.29 -15.84
CA GLN A 92 -23.18 128.58 -15.13
C GLN A 92 -23.70 127.38 -15.92
N ALA A 93 -23.97 127.52 -17.22
CA ALA A 93 -24.41 126.42 -18.07
C ALA A 93 -23.37 125.30 -18.14
N GLN A 94 -22.09 125.63 -18.34
CA GLN A 94 -20.97 124.68 -18.30
C GLN A 94 -20.86 123.98 -16.95
N LYS A 95 -20.98 124.71 -15.83
CA LYS A 95 -21.00 124.13 -14.48
C LYS A 95 -22.14 123.12 -14.29
N HIS A 96 -23.35 123.45 -14.76
CA HIS A 96 -24.49 122.54 -14.68
C HIS A 96 -24.29 121.30 -15.58
N GLN A 97 -23.74 121.47 -16.79
CA GLN A 97 -23.40 120.36 -17.68
C GLN A 97 -22.36 119.41 -17.07
N LEU A 98 -21.28 119.95 -16.50
CA LEU A 98 -20.24 119.17 -15.80
C LEU A 98 -20.79 118.46 -14.56
N HIS A 99 -21.71 119.09 -13.81
CA HIS A 99 -22.35 118.45 -12.66
C HIS A 99 -23.22 117.24 -13.07
N LEU A 100 -24.00 117.37 -14.16
CA LEU A 100 -24.76 116.25 -14.73
C LEU A 100 -23.85 115.13 -15.25
N GLN A 101 -22.70 115.48 -15.84
CA GLN A 101 -21.69 114.50 -16.25
C GLN A 101 -21.06 113.77 -15.06
N SER A 102 -20.78 114.48 -13.94
CA SER A 102 -20.35 113.85 -12.69
C SER A 102 -21.39 112.84 -12.22
N MET A 103 -22.64 113.25 -12.03
CA MET A 103 -23.71 112.37 -11.54
C MET A 103 -23.90 111.12 -12.42
N GLY A 104 -23.74 111.26 -13.75
CA GLY A 104 -23.73 110.12 -14.67
C GLY A 104 -22.56 109.16 -14.45
N LYS A 105 -21.36 109.69 -14.16
CA LYS A 105 -20.17 108.88 -13.85
C LYS A 105 -20.22 108.27 -12.45
N ASP A 106 -20.78 108.97 -11.48
CA ASP A 106 -21.01 108.46 -10.13
C ASP A 106 -21.96 107.24 -10.20
N GLY A 107 -23.06 107.32 -10.96
CA GLY A 107 -23.96 106.18 -11.21
C GLY A 107 -23.34 105.03 -12.02
N GLU A 108 -22.44 105.32 -12.97
CA GLU A 108 -21.64 104.28 -13.64
C GLU A 108 -20.72 103.54 -12.65
N VAL A 109 -20.10 104.27 -11.72
CA VAL A 109 -19.21 103.73 -10.68
C VAL A 109 -19.99 102.89 -9.66
N GLU A 110 -21.16 103.34 -9.21
CA GLU A 110 -22.03 102.58 -8.30
C GLU A 110 -22.44 101.23 -8.91
N ARG A 111 -22.86 101.21 -10.18
CA ARG A 111 -23.19 99.96 -10.89
C ARG A 111 -21.97 99.04 -11.02
N LEU A 112 -20.81 99.57 -11.42
CA LEU A 112 -19.58 98.77 -11.50
C LEU A 112 -19.17 98.23 -10.12
N ALA A 113 -19.46 98.95 -9.03
CA ALA A 113 -19.23 98.48 -7.66
C ALA A 113 -20.20 97.34 -7.27
N THR A 114 -21.48 97.40 -7.67
CA THR A 114 -22.42 96.28 -7.47
C THR A 114 -21.99 95.03 -8.24
N ASP A 115 -21.65 95.20 -9.53
CA ASP A 115 -21.22 94.11 -10.41
C ASP A 115 -19.95 93.42 -9.88
N LEU A 116 -18.96 94.21 -9.42
CA LEU A 116 -17.75 93.71 -8.75
C LEU A 116 -18.05 93.04 -7.40
N SER A 117 -19.11 93.43 -6.69
CA SER A 117 -19.53 92.74 -5.46
C SER A 117 -20.12 91.36 -5.76
N GLU A 118 -20.82 91.20 -6.87
CA GLU A 118 -21.46 89.95 -7.28
C GLU A 118 -20.44 88.97 -7.88
N LEU A 119 -19.52 89.47 -8.71
CA LEU A 119 -18.35 88.70 -9.16
C LEU A 119 -17.47 88.21 -8.00
N ARG A 120 -17.33 88.99 -6.92
CA ARG A 120 -16.62 88.53 -5.69
C ARG A 120 -17.40 87.46 -4.93
N LYS A 121 -18.73 87.56 -4.85
CA LYS A 121 -19.59 86.53 -4.21
C LYS A 121 -19.53 85.21 -4.99
N SER A 122 -19.68 85.25 -6.31
CA SER A 122 -19.65 84.03 -7.15
C SER A 122 -18.26 83.40 -7.21
N ASN A 123 -17.19 84.19 -7.29
CA ASN A 123 -15.82 83.67 -7.20
C ASN A 123 -15.57 82.95 -5.85
N ARG A 124 -16.02 83.52 -4.73
CA ARG A 124 -15.93 82.85 -3.42
C ARG A 124 -16.72 81.52 -3.39
N GLN A 125 -17.92 81.48 -3.95
CA GLN A 125 -18.72 80.25 -4.05
C GLN A 125 -18.06 79.19 -4.94
N LEU A 126 -17.38 79.60 -6.01
CA LEU A 126 -16.62 78.68 -6.87
C LEU A 126 -15.38 78.12 -6.14
N LEU A 127 -14.67 78.93 -5.36
CA LEU A 127 -13.56 78.48 -4.52
C LEU A 127 -14.03 77.49 -3.44
N GLU A 128 -15.11 77.81 -2.73
CA GLU A 128 -15.74 76.92 -1.73
C GLU A 128 -16.17 75.56 -2.36
N LEU A 129 -16.63 75.57 -3.61
CA LEU A 129 -16.97 74.36 -4.35
C LEU A 129 -15.72 73.58 -4.81
N VAL A 130 -14.64 74.25 -5.19
CA VAL A 130 -13.36 73.60 -5.51
C VAL A 130 -12.77 72.93 -4.28
N GLU A 131 -12.74 73.60 -3.12
CA GLU A 131 -12.27 73.04 -1.84
C GLU A 131 -13.06 71.77 -1.45
N GLN A 132 -14.39 71.80 -1.61
CA GLN A 132 -15.25 70.62 -1.40
C GLN A 132 -14.93 69.48 -2.37
N LYS A 133 -14.63 69.79 -3.65
CA LYS A 133 -14.28 68.76 -4.64
C LYS A 133 -12.89 68.19 -4.44
N ASP A 134 -11.91 68.98 -4.00
CA ASP A 134 -10.59 68.49 -3.62
C ASP A 134 -10.66 67.60 -2.37
N ALA A 135 -11.50 67.94 -1.38
CA ALA A 135 -11.79 67.07 -0.24
C ALA A 135 -12.40 65.72 -0.69
N GLU A 136 -13.48 65.75 -1.48
CA GLU A 136 -14.08 64.54 -2.07
C GLU A 136 -13.08 63.69 -2.87
N ILE A 137 -12.18 64.33 -3.62
CA ILE A 137 -11.14 63.67 -4.40
C ILE A 137 -10.10 63.01 -3.48
N ASN A 138 -9.75 63.64 -2.36
CA ASN A 138 -8.78 63.10 -1.41
C ASN A 138 -9.37 61.94 -0.59
N ASP A 139 -10.64 61.99 -0.21
CA ASP A 139 -11.36 60.84 0.40
C ASP A 139 -11.44 59.65 -0.56
N LYS A 140 -11.69 59.91 -1.85
CA LYS A 140 -11.67 58.89 -2.92
C LYS A 140 -10.27 58.31 -3.12
N LYS A 141 -9.20 59.12 -3.07
CA LYS A 141 -7.81 58.63 -3.08
C LYS A 141 -7.50 57.77 -1.84
N ALA A 142 -7.91 58.19 -0.65
CA ALA A 142 -7.66 57.45 0.59
C ALA A 142 -8.35 56.08 0.58
N THR A 143 -9.61 56.01 0.15
CA THR A 143 -10.33 54.75 -0.01
C THR A 143 -9.72 53.85 -1.09
N ILE A 144 -9.35 54.40 -2.26
CA ILE A 144 -8.61 53.66 -3.32
C ILE A 144 -7.30 53.08 -2.78
N ASN A 145 -6.50 53.86 -2.05
CA ASN A 145 -5.26 53.39 -1.45
C ASN A 145 -5.52 52.24 -0.46
N SER A 146 -6.54 52.34 0.40
CA SER A 146 -6.90 51.26 1.33
C SER A 146 -7.31 49.96 0.63
N TYR A 147 -7.93 50.04 -0.57
CA TYR A 147 -8.21 48.87 -1.40
C TYR A 147 -6.95 48.31 -2.06
N LEU A 148 -6.03 49.16 -2.53
CA LEU A 148 -4.73 48.74 -3.07
C LEU A 148 -3.89 48.02 -2.00
N ASP A 149 -3.78 48.59 -0.80
CA ASP A 149 -3.10 47.97 0.34
C ASP A 149 -3.71 46.61 0.68
N LYS A 150 -5.05 46.50 0.68
CA LYS A 150 -5.75 45.23 0.91
C LYS A 150 -5.46 44.21 -0.20
N ILE A 151 -5.42 44.62 -1.46
CA ILE A 151 -5.08 43.75 -2.60
C ILE A 151 -3.62 43.26 -2.48
N VAL A 152 -2.66 44.15 -2.21
CA VAL A 152 -1.24 43.78 -2.03
C VAL A 152 -1.08 42.79 -0.87
N ASN A 153 -1.68 43.06 0.29
CA ASN A 153 -1.65 42.14 1.44
C ASN A 153 -2.27 40.77 1.12
N LEU A 154 -3.37 40.74 0.36
CA LEU A 154 -3.99 39.48 -0.07
C LEU A 154 -3.09 38.71 -1.06
N THR A 155 -2.49 39.38 -2.05
CA THR A 155 -1.54 38.79 -3.02
C THR A 155 -0.27 38.27 -2.35
N GLU A 156 0.28 39.01 -1.37
CA GLU A 156 1.35 38.52 -0.52
C GLU A 156 0.92 37.30 0.31
N SER A 157 -0.32 37.28 0.83
CA SER A 157 -0.83 36.12 1.58
C SER A 157 -1.07 34.89 0.69
N ALA A 158 -1.42 35.09 -0.59
CA ALA A 158 -1.62 34.04 -1.57
C ALA A 158 -0.27 33.41 -1.97
N SER A 159 0.70 34.22 -2.42
CA SER A 159 2.05 33.75 -2.77
C SER A 159 2.77 33.05 -1.59
N LYS A 160 2.58 33.53 -0.35
CA LYS A 160 3.08 32.85 0.86
C LYS A 160 2.36 31.52 1.19
N LYS A 161 1.16 31.29 0.67
CA LYS A 161 0.46 29.99 0.73
C LYS A 161 0.89 29.08 -0.42
N GLU A 162 0.97 29.60 -1.64
CA GLU A 162 1.43 28.87 -2.84
C GLU A 162 2.84 28.29 -2.63
N ALA A 163 3.78 29.08 -2.08
CA ALA A 163 5.10 28.58 -1.71
C ALA A 163 5.05 27.38 -0.75
N ARG A 164 4.19 27.44 0.28
CA ARG A 164 3.99 26.34 1.24
C ARG A 164 3.27 25.14 0.64
N LEU A 165 2.38 25.35 -0.33
CA LEU A 165 1.76 24.26 -1.08
C LEU A 165 2.82 23.52 -1.89
N TYR A 166 3.70 24.22 -2.61
CA TYR A 166 4.81 23.59 -3.33
C TYR A 166 5.80 22.87 -2.40
N GLU A 167 6.08 23.40 -1.21
CA GLU A 167 6.88 22.72 -0.18
C GLU A 167 6.21 21.39 0.26
N VAL A 168 4.92 21.42 0.61
CA VAL A 168 4.16 20.23 1.06
C VAL A 168 3.91 19.24 -0.08
N GLU A 169 3.72 19.70 -1.32
CA GLU A 169 3.63 18.84 -2.50
C GLU A 169 4.95 18.10 -2.78
N ALA A 170 6.09 18.78 -2.62
CA ALA A 170 7.40 18.15 -2.74
C ALA A 170 7.66 17.11 -1.64
N GLU A 171 7.27 17.41 -0.38
CA GLU A 171 7.32 16.44 0.72
C GLU A 171 6.38 15.24 0.48
N LEU A 172 5.18 15.49 -0.05
CA LEU A 172 4.22 14.44 -0.40
C LEU A 172 4.80 13.51 -1.48
N VAL A 173 5.32 14.06 -2.58
CA VAL A 173 5.96 13.27 -3.66
C VAL A 173 7.17 12.49 -3.13
N HIS A 174 7.98 13.10 -2.25
CA HIS A 174 9.10 12.41 -1.61
C HIS A 174 8.63 11.22 -0.73
N SER A 175 7.59 11.44 0.08
CA SER A 175 7.02 10.38 0.93
C SER A 175 6.38 9.26 0.12
N GLN A 176 5.70 9.56 -1.00
CA GLN A 176 5.14 8.58 -1.92
C GLN A 176 6.23 7.73 -2.60
N ALA A 177 7.34 8.35 -3.00
CA ALA A 177 8.50 7.64 -3.53
C ALA A 177 9.15 6.72 -2.47
N ALA A 178 9.26 7.19 -1.22
CA ALA A 178 9.77 6.39 -0.10
C ALA A 178 8.86 5.19 0.23
N CYS A 179 7.54 5.40 0.27
CA CYS A 179 6.55 4.33 0.44
C CYS A 179 6.58 3.32 -0.71
N SER A 180 6.76 3.78 -1.95
CA SER A 180 6.90 2.90 -3.12
C SER A 180 8.14 2.01 -3.02
N ARG A 181 9.30 2.57 -2.62
CA ARG A 181 10.52 1.79 -2.35
C ARG A 181 10.31 0.77 -1.22
N LEU A 182 9.70 1.19 -0.10
CA LEU A 182 9.43 0.29 1.03
C LEU A 182 8.44 -0.83 0.66
N SER A 183 7.48 -0.59 -0.23
CA SER A 183 6.61 -1.64 -0.77
C SER A 183 7.40 -2.65 -1.61
N GLN A 184 8.29 -2.20 -2.49
CA GLN A 184 9.16 -3.09 -3.27
C GLN A 184 10.09 -3.91 -2.39
N GLU A 185 10.71 -3.30 -1.38
CA GLU A 185 11.55 -3.97 -0.38
C GLU A 185 10.76 -5.02 0.41
N LYS A 186 9.53 -4.69 0.84
CA LYS A 186 8.60 -5.64 1.48
C LYS A 186 8.28 -6.82 0.57
N GLU A 187 7.90 -6.60 -0.68
CA GLU A 187 7.57 -7.69 -1.61
C GLU A 187 8.77 -8.59 -1.92
N ILE A 188 10.00 -8.05 -1.93
CA ILE A 188 11.22 -8.84 -2.10
C ILE A 188 11.44 -9.73 -0.86
N VAL A 189 11.25 -9.21 0.34
CA VAL A 189 11.32 -9.97 1.60
C VAL A 189 10.21 -11.04 1.68
N ASP A 190 8.98 -10.71 1.28
CA ASP A 190 7.86 -11.67 1.26
C ASP A 190 8.13 -12.84 0.29
N ARG A 191 8.66 -12.56 -0.92
CA ARG A 191 9.07 -13.60 -1.89
C ARG A 191 10.23 -14.46 -1.39
N HIS A 192 11.18 -13.87 -0.66
CA HIS A 192 12.29 -14.62 -0.06
C HIS A 192 11.79 -15.52 1.08
N ASN A 193 10.86 -15.02 1.91
CA ASN A 193 10.22 -15.81 2.96
C ASN A 193 9.37 -16.95 2.41
N SER A 194 8.63 -16.77 1.30
CA SER A 194 7.91 -17.88 0.67
C SER A 194 8.89 -18.94 0.14
N TRP A 195 9.94 -18.54 -0.58
CA TRP A 195 10.94 -19.48 -1.09
C TRP A 195 11.67 -20.26 0.02
N LEU A 196 12.02 -19.60 1.14
CA LEU A 196 12.60 -20.28 2.31
C LEU A 196 11.63 -21.29 2.94
N ASN A 197 10.33 -21.00 2.97
CA ASN A 197 9.31 -21.95 3.44
C ASN A 197 9.14 -23.12 2.46
N ASP A 198 9.14 -22.87 1.14
CA ASP A 198 9.01 -23.90 0.10
C ASP A 198 10.22 -24.85 0.08
N GLU A 199 11.44 -24.32 0.27
CA GLU A 199 12.65 -25.14 0.43
C GLU A 199 12.63 -25.91 1.77
N LEU A 200 12.11 -25.31 2.85
CA LEU A 200 11.97 -25.98 4.15
C LEU A 200 10.94 -27.13 4.11
N THR A 201 9.78 -26.94 3.48
CA THR A 201 8.78 -28.01 3.30
C THR A 201 9.34 -29.12 2.42
N ALA A 202 9.97 -28.79 1.29
CA ALA A 202 10.63 -29.79 0.44
C ALA A 202 11.71 -30.60 1.19
N LYS A 203 12.47 -29.98 2.11
CA LYS A 203 13.40 -30.72 2.99
C LYS A 203 12.66 -31.60 3.99
N VAL A 204 11.61 -31.10 4.65
CA VAL A 204 10.79 -31.89 5.60
C VAL A 204 10.16 -33.09 4.90
N ASP A 205 9.55 -32.91 3.73
CA ASP A 205 8.94 -33.98 2.93
C ASP A 205 9.99 -35.00 2.49
N SER A 206 11.18 -34.58 2.05
CA SER A 206 12.28 -35.50 1.74
C SER A 206 12.75 -36.32 2.95
N LEU A 207 12.71 -35.75 4.16
CA LEU A 207 13.02 -36.46 5.41
C LEU A 207 11.89 -37.40 5.84
N ILE A 208 10.63 -37.07 5.57
CA ILE A 208 9.48 -37.95 5.79
C ILE A 208 9.55 -39.14 4.82
N GLU A 209 9.81 -38.91 3.53
CA GLU A 209 10.04 -39.97 2.56
C GLU A 209 11.20 -40.90 2.96
N LEU A 210 12.34 -40.35 3.39
CA LEU A 210 13.46 -41.14 3.87
C LEU A 210 13.10 -41.97 5.12
N ARG A 211 12.34 -41.42 6.07
CA ARG A 211 11.83 -42.16 7.23
C ARG A 211 10.88 -43.31 6.82
N ILE A 212 9.97 -43.07 5.87
CA ILE A 212 9.07 -44.11 5.34
C ILE A 212 9.88 -45.21 4.64
N ARG A 213 10.84 -44.84 3.78
CA ARG A 213 11.73 -45.80 3.10
C ARG A 213 12.54 -46.63 4.11
N HIS A 214 13.01 -46.03 5.21
CA HIS A 214 13.70 -46.76 6.28
C HIS A 214 12.74 -47.69 7.06
N SER A 215 11.53 -47.23 7.45
CA SER A 215 10.52 -48.09 8.10
C SER A 215 10.19 -49.31 7.24
N ASN A 216 9.92 -49.08 5.95
CA ASN A 216 9.64 -50.16 5.01
C ASN A 216 10.82 -51.16 4.90
N LEU A 217 12.07 -50.70 4.95
CA LEU A 217 13.25 -51.57 4.94
C LEU A 217 13.47 -52.30 6.27
N GLU A 218 13.15 -51.68 7.42
CA GLU A 218 13.18 -52.32 8.74
C GLU A 218 12.08 -53.39 8.86
N GLU A 219 10.90 -53.15 8.30
CA GLU A 219 9.81 -54.13 8.15
C GLU A 219 10.22 -55.28 7.20
N ASP A 220 10.80 -54.97 6.03
CA ASP A 220 11.32 -55.96 5.08
C ASP A 220 12.42 -56.84 5.69
N LEU A 221 13.34 -56.24 6.45
CA LEU A 221 14.46 -56.95 7.09
C LEU A 221 13.99 -57.76 8.29
N SER A 222 13.08 -57.25 9.12
CA SER A 222 12.50 -58.02 10.23
C SER A 222 11.63 -59.18 9.74
N ALA A 223 10.89 -59.02 8.63
CA ALA A 223 10.17 -60.11 7.98
C ALA A 223 11.12 -61.19 7.42
N LYS A 224 12.24 -60.79 6.80
CA LYS A 224 13.29 -61.73 6.32
C LYS A 224 13.97 -62.45 7.49
N LEU A 225 14.26 -61.73 8.58
CA LEU A 225 14.85 -62.27 9.80
C LEU A 225 13.92 -63.30 10.45
N ALA A 226 12.64 -62.96 10.67
CA ALA A 226 11.64 -63.88 11.21
C ALA A 226 11.37 -65.09 10.30
N CYS A 227 11.58 -64.98 8.98
CA CYS A 227 11.55 -66.11 8.06
C CYS A 227 12.78 -67.02 8.23
N ALA A 228 13.97 -66.44 8.35
CA ALA A 228 15.20 -67.18 8.61
C ALA A 228 15.19 -67.87 9.99
N GLU A 229 14.64 -67.22 11.03
CA GLU A 229 14.43 -67.82 12.35
C GLU A 229 13.49 -69.03 12.29
N LYS A 230 12.38 -68.94 11.53
CA LYS A 230 11.49 -70.08 11.28
C LYS A 230 12.23 -71.22 10.60
N GLN A 231 12.91 -70.95 9.49
CA GLN A 231 13.71 -71.96 8.77
C GLN A 231 14.81 -72.58 9.65
N LEU A 232 15.44 -71.81 10.54
CA LEU A 232 16.41 -72.30 11.51
C LEU A 232 15.74 -73.17 12.58
N SER A 233 14.56 -72.79 13.08
CA SER A 233 13.79 -73.61 14.03
C SER A 233 13.29 -74.91 13.40
N GLU A 234 12.87 -74.90 12.13
CA GLU A 234 12.49 -76.07 11.34
C GLU A 234 13.69 -76.99 11.09
N SER A 235 14.84 -76.41 10.72
CA SER A 235 16.12 -77.11 10.54
C SER A 235 16.62 -77.70 11.85
N SER A 236 16.48 -76.99 12.97
CA SER A 236 16.79 -77.50 14.31
C SER A 236 15.83 -78.62 14.72
N SER A 237 14.54 -78.52 14.42
CA SER A 237 13.55 -79.57 14.73
C SER A 237 13.76 -80.83 13.90
N SER A 238 14.20 -80.69 12.64
CA SER A 238 14.51 -81.83 11.76
C SER A 238 15.88 -82.42 12.07
N ALA A 239 16.88 -81.62 12.45
CA ALA A 239 18.14 -82.09 13.02
C ALA A 239 17.91 -82.86 14.33
N GLN A 240 17.03 -82.37 15.22
CA GLN A 240 16.64 -83.09 16.43
C GLN A 240 15.96 -84.42 16.09
N ARG A 241 14.93 -84.45 15.23
CA ARG A 241 14.30 -85.72 14.79
C ARG A 241 15.28 -86.69 14.15
N ASN A 242 16.26 -86.19 13.40
CA ASN A 242 17.32 -87.02 12.81
C ASN A 242 18.30 -87.55 13.87
N LYS A 243 18.57 -86.77 14.94
CA LYS A 243 19.33 -87.23 16.10
C LYS A 243 18.53 -88.26 16.91
N ASP A 244 17.26 -88.00 17.24
CA ASP A 244 16.39 -88.94 17.94
C ASP A 244 16.32 -90.28 17.18
N ARG A 245 16.24 -90.21 15.83
CA ARG A 245 16.29 -91.37 14.94
C ARG A 245 17.66 -92.04 14.87
N ALA A 246 18.75 -91.31 15.03
CA ALA A 246 20.11 -91.85 15.11
C ALA A 246 20.33 -92.56 16.46
N ASP A 247 19.98 -91.90 17.58
CA ASP A 247 19.97 -92.46 18.92
C ASP A 247 19.08 -93.75 18.96
N GLU A 248 17.92 -93.75 18.29
CA GLU A 248 17.08 -94.95 18.07
C GLU A 248 17.78 -96.07 17.27
N LEU A 249 18.61 -95.73 16.29
CA LEU A 249 19.32 -96.70 15.45
C LEU A 249 20.58 -97.23 16.16
N GLU A 250 21.23 -96.41 16.96
CA GLU A 250 22.31 -96.81 17.86
C GLU A 250 21.76 -97.75 18.95
N ALA A 251 20.59 -97.45 19.54
CA ALA A 251 19.92 -98.35 20.47
C ALA A 251 19.57 -99.73 19.86
N LYS A 252 19.14 -99.74 18.58
CA LYS A 252 18.87 -100.98 17.83
C LYS A 252 20.15 -101.70 17.42
N LEU A 253 21.24 -100.97 17.14
CA LEU A 253 22.56 -101.56 16.90
C LEU A 253 23.13 -102.19 18.16
N THR A 254 23.02 -101.53 19.32
CA THR A 254 23.44 -102.09 20.60
C THR A 254 22.61 -103.30 20.99
N SER A 255 21.27 -103.28 20.82
CA SER A 255 20.46 -104.47 21.10
C SER A 255 20.78 -105.63 20.15
N LEU A 256 20.98 -105.38 18.86
CA LEU A 256 21.43 -106.39 17.90
C LEU A 256 22.86 -106.89 18.20
N GLN A 257 23.72 -106.05 18.78
CA GLN A 257 25.07 -106.43 19.20
C GLN A 257 25.04 -107.24 20.51
N GLU A 258 24.11 -106.98 21.42
CA GLU A 258 23.82 -107.80 22.61
C GLU A 258 23.19 -109.15 22.22
N GLU A 259 22.30 -109.18 21.23
CA GLU A 259 21.81 -110.42 20.60
C GLU A 259 22.95 -111.18 19.90
N LEU A 260 23.86 -110.50 19.20
CA LEU A 260 25.03 -111.12 18.58
C LEU A 260 26.01 -111.67 19.63
N CYS A 261 26.24 -110.93 20.73
CA CYS A 261 27.06 -111.40 21.84
C CYS A 261 26.42 -112.60 22.54
N SER A 262 25.15 -112.54 22.92
CA SER A 262 24.47 -113.65 23.59
C SER A 262 24.31 -114.89 22.70
N THR A 263 24.10 -114.74 21.39
CA THR A 263 24.13 -115.88 20.44
C THR A 263 25.54 -116.41 20.21
N LYS A 264 26.57 -115.56 20.23
CA LYS A 264 27.97 -115.99 20.21
C LYS A 264 28.36 -116.71 21.50
N ASP A 265 27.93 -116.25 22.66
CA ASP A 265 28.23 -116.86 23.96
C ASP A 265 27.44 -118.17 24.13
N ALA A 266 26.23 -118.27 23.56
CA ALA A 266 25.53 -119.54 23.35
C ALA A 266 26.29 -120.48 22.39
N ALA A 267 26.92 -119.95 21.33
CA ALA A 267 27.77 -120.74 20.45
C ALA A 267 29.05 -121.21 21.16
N VAL A 268 29.73 -120.35 21.93
CA VAL A 268 30.92 -120.69 22.73
C VAL A 268 30.59 -121.72 23.81
N THR A 269 29.50 -121.57 24.54
CA THR A 269 29.09 -122.58 25.54
C THR A 269 28.65 -123.90 24.91
N ASN A 270 28.18 -123.91 23.66
CA ASN A 270 27.97 -125.13 22.88
C ASN A 270 29.31 -125.71 22.37
N GLU A 271 30.27 -124.90 21.92
CA GLU A 271 31.62 -125.35 21.58
C GLU A 271 32.36 -125.90 22.81
N GLU A 272 32.18 -125.31 23.99
CA GLU A 272 32.70 -125.82 25.27
C GLU A 272 32.07 -127.16 25.63
N GLN A 273 30.74 -127.32 25.50
CA GLN A 273 30.06 -128.61 25.67
C GLN A 273 30.58 -129.66 24.69
N LEU A 274 30.68 -129.35 23.39
CA LEU A 274 31.24 -130.24 22.38
C LEU A 274 32.73 -130.55 22.64
N SER A 275 33.50 -129.61 23.19
CA SER A 275 34.90 -129.84 23.59
C SER A 275 34.99 -130.75 24.82
N ALA A 276 34.04 -130.65 25.75
CA ALA A 276 33.93 -131.53 26.91
C ALA A 276 33.56 -132.95 26.46
N GLU A 277 32.57 -133.10 25.56
CA GLU A 277 32.23 -134.36 24.91
C GLU A 277 33.45 -134.98 24.20
N LEU A 278 34.15 -134.21 23.36
CA LEU A 278 35.41 -134.62 22.73
C LEU A 278 36.49 -135.00 23.75
N SER A 279 36.58 -134.33 24.90
CA SER A 279 37.51 -134.69 25.98
C SER A 279 37.15 -136.03 26.63
N THR A 280 35.85 -136.35 26.77
CA THR A 280 35.40 -137.66 27.27
C THR A 280 35.57 -138.77 26.23
N ALA A 281 35.34 -138.47 24.95
CA ALA A 281 35.62 -139.37 23.84
C ALA A 281 37.11 -139.69 23.73
N ASN A 282 37.99 -138.68 23.85
CA ASN A 282 39.44 -138.90 23.89
C ASN A 282 39.88 -139.77 25.08
N LYS A 283 39.31 -139.57 26.28
CA LYS A 283 39.60 -140.45 27.43
C LYS A 283 39.13 -141.89 27.21
N LEU A 284 38.01 -142.11 26.53
CA LEU A 284 37.59 -143.45 26.10
C LEU A 284 38.59 -144.05 25.09
N VAL A 285 39.05 -143.27 24.10
CA VAL A 285 40.07 -143.70 23.13
C VAL A 285 41.40 -144.05 23.82
N GLU A 286 41.84 -143.27 24.83
CA GLU A 286 43.03 -143.57 25.61
C GLU A 286 42.90 -144.88 26.41
N LEU A 287 41.74 -145.15 27.01
CA LEU A 287 41.46 -146.41 27.71
C LEU A 287 41.42 -147.62 26.75
N TYR A 288 40.84 -147.47 25.55
CA TYR A 288 40.91 -148.49 24.50
C TYR A 288 42.34 -148.73 24.01
N LYS A 289 43.17 -147.69 23.95
CA LYS A 289 44.58 -147.79 23.57
C LYS A 289 45.40 -148.52 24.63
N GLN A 290 45.30 -148.10 25.90
CA GLN A 290 46.01 -148.72 27.03
C GLN A 290 45.65 -150.21 27.17
N SER A 291 44.37 -150.57 27.07
CA SER A 291 43.94 -151.97 27.13
C SER A 291 44.46 -152.80 25.95
N SER A 292 44.62 -152.23 24.75
CA SER A 292 45.23 -152.93 23.61
C SER A 292 46.73 -153.21 23.82
N GLU A 293 47.45 -152.30 24.46
CA GLU A 293 48.89 -152.44 24.75
C GLU A 293 49.15 -153.52 25.83
N GLU A 294 48.21 -153.77 26.75
CA GLU A 294 48.29 -154.88 27.69
C GLU A 294 48.08 -156.26 27.05
N TRP A 295 47.20 -156.37 26.04
CA TRP A 295 47.03 -157.60 25.27
C TRP A 295 48.26 -157.88 24.40
N SER A 296 48.86 -156.83 23.80
CA SER A 296 50.14 -156.94 23.09
C SER A 296 51.26 -157.51 23.97
N ARG A 297 51.38 -157.02 25.22
CA ARG A 297 52.41 -157.48 26.16
C ARG A 297 52.26 -158.97 26.52
N LYS A 298 51.03 -159.42 26.78
CA LYS A 298 50.70 -160.83 27.05
C LYS A 298 50.96 -161.76 25.86
N ALA A 299 50.84 -161.27 24.62
CA ALA A 299 51.18 -162.05 23.43
C ALA A 299 52.69 -162.32 23.31
N GLY A 300 53.54 -161.30 23.58
CA GLY A 300 54.99 -161.44 23.52
C GLY A 300 55.56 -162.42 24.56
N GLU A 301 54.96 -162.49 25.76
CA GLU A 301 55.33 -163.45 26.79
C GLU A 301 55.05 -164.91 26.36
N LEU A 302 53.96 -165.15 25.62
CA LEU A 302 53.61 -166.48 25.10
C LEU A 302 54.52 -166.94 23.95
N GLU A 303 54.95 -166.04 23.07
CA GLU A 303 55.97 -166.37 22.04
C GLU A 303 57.32 -166.79 22.63
N GLY A 304 57.69 -166.23 23.80
CA GLY A 304 58.91 -166.61 24.52
C GLY A 304 58.86 -168.05 25.03
N VAL A 305 57.70 -168.49 25.53
CA VAL A 305 57.49 -169.86 26.01
C VAL A 305 57.54 -170.87 24.85
N ILE A 306 56.96 -170.53 23.69
CA ILE A 306 56.95 -171.40 22.51
C ILE A 306 58.38 -171.71 22.04
N ARG A 307 59.24 -170.68 21.90
CA ARG A 307 60.62 -170.87 21.44
C ARG A 307 61.49 -171.71 22.39
N ALA A 308 61.20 -171.72 23.70
CA ALA A 308 61.87 -172.59 24.66
C ALA A 308 61.45 -174.06 24.58
N LEU A 309 60.23 -174.34 24.08
CA LEU A 309 59.73 -175.70 23.85
C LEU A 309 60.27 -176.28 22.53
N GLU A 310 60.42 -175.44 21.49
CA GLU A 310 60.98 -175.83 20.19
C GLU A 310 62.44 -176.32 20.31
N THR A 311 63.27 -175.65 21.13
CA THR A 311 64.66 -176.08 21.36
C THR A 311 64.77 -177.45 22.06
N HIS A 312 63.90 -177.73 23.04
CA HIS A 312 63.91 -179.02 23.74
C HIS A 312 63.49 -180.20 22.85
N LEU A 313 62.62 -179.98 21.86
CA LEU A 313 62.23 -181.01 20.89
C LEU A 313 63.40 -181.41 19.96
N GLY A 314 64.18 -180.43 19.50
CA GLY A 314 65.33 -180.68 18.63
C GLY A 314 66.46 -181.47 19.30
N GLU A 315 66.69 -181.27 20.59
CA GLU A 315 67.68 -182.05 21.35
C GLU A 315 67.20 -183.50 21.56
N LEU A 316 65.94 -183.69 21.95
CA LEU A 316 65.36 -185.02 22.14
C LEU A 316 65.35 -185.84 20.84
N GLU A 317 65.01 -185.25 19.68
CA GLU A 317 65.01 -185.96 18.40
C GLU A 317 66.37 -186.61 18.06
N ASN A 318 67.47 -185.89 18.34
CA ASN A 318 68.81 -186.39 18.04
C ASN A 318 69.22 -187.50 19.03
N ASP A 319 68.85 -187.34 20.30
CA ASP A 319 69.13 -188.34 21.34
C ASP A 319 68.31 -189.63 21.14
N TYR A 320 67.08 -189.54 20.61
CA TYR A 320 66.31 -190.71 20.19
C TYR A 320 66.89 -191.41 18.95
N LYS A 321 67.34 -190.67 17.93
CA LYS A 321 68.00 -191.25 16.73
C LYS A 321 69.26 -192.05 17.11
N ALA A 322 70.11 -191.50 17.99
CA ALA A 322 71.32 -192.15 18.48
C ALA A 322 71.08 -193.40 19.37
N ARG A 323 69.89 -193.52 19.98
CA ARG A 323 69.44 -194.71 20.71
C ARG A 323 68.84 -195.76 19.77
N LEU A 324 68.08 -195.33 18.75
CA LEU A 324 67.47 -196.21 17.76
C LEU A 324 68.52 -197.03 16.98
N GLU A 325 69.65 -196.42 16.59
CA GLU A 325 70.74 -197.12 15.91
C GLU A 325 71.47 -198.19 16.74
N LYS A 326 71.27 -198.18 18.07
CA LYS A 326 71.81 -199.21 18.99
C LYS A 326 70.77 -200.34 19.16
N GLU A 327 69.50 -199.99 19.34
CA GLU A 327 68.35 -200.91 19.35
C GLU A 327 68.21 -201.72 18.05
N VAL A 328 68.42 -201.12 16.88
CA VAL A 328 68.33 -201.84 15.59
C VAL A 328 69.42 -202.91 15.47
N LYS A 329 70.60 -202.68 16.06
CA LYS A 329 71.71 -203.64 16.01
C LYS A 329 71.46 -204.84 16.94
N SER A 330 70.87 -204.65 18.13
CA SER A 330 70.40 -205.76 18.98
C SER A 330 69.19 -206.48 18.39
N ARG A 331 68.23 -205.77 17.79
CA ARG A 331 67.08 -206.38 17.09
C ARG A 331 67.51 -207.26 15.91
N SER A 332 68.56 -206.89 15.17
CA SER A 332 69.12 -207.73 14.08
C SER A 332 69.69 -209.09 14.53
N GLN A 333 69.90 -209.25 15.84
CA GLN A 333 70.31 -210.51 16.47
C GLN A 333 69.08 -211.29 16.99
N LEU A 334 68.09 -210.59 17.57
CA LEU A 334 66.84 -211.18 18.08
C LEU A 334 65.84 -211.59 16.98
N GLU A 335 65.82 -210.95 15.80
CA GLU A 335 64.94 -211.36 14.70
C GLU A 335 65.31 -212.75 14.11
N LYS A 336 66.55 -213.21 14.35
CA LYS A 336 66.97 -214.58 14.01
C LYS A 336 66.43 -215.63 15.00
N GLU A 337 66.01 -215.21 16.19
CA GLU A 337 65.39 -216.06 17.21
C GLU A 337 63.85 -215.96 17.16
N ALA A 338 63.31 -214.78 16.80
CA ALA A 338 61.88 -214.58 16.60
C ALA A 338 61.30 -215.39 15.42
N ALA A 339 62.13 -215.75 14.44
CA ALA A 339 61.77 -216.66 13.35
C ALA A 339 61.28 -218.03 13.85
N ASP A 340 61.83 -218.53 14.96
CA ASP A 340 61.48 -219.84 15.54
C ASP A 340 60.19 -219.79 16.40
N LEU A 341 59.66 -218.59 16.69
CA LEU A 341 58.41 -218.40 17.44
C LEU A 341 57.19 -218.08 16.55
N ARG A 342 57.36 -218.13 15.22
CA ARG A 342 56.35 -217.83 14.19
C ARG A 342 55.23 -218.90 14.04
N GLY A 343 54.84 -219.58 15.12
CA GLY A 343 54.00 -220.79 15.03
C GLY A 343 53.04 -221.10 16.17
N LYS A 344 52.72 -220.15 17.06
CA LYS A 344 51.88 -220.44 18.27
C LYS A 344 50.70 -219.51 18.58
N LEU A 345 50.71 -218.23 18.16
CA LEU A 345 49.69 -217.25 18.55
C LEU A 345 48.61 -216.93 17.50
N GLU A 346 48.61 -217.62 16.37
CA GLU A 346 47.64 -217.49 15.27
C GLU A 346 46.28 -218.17 15.59
N LYS A 347 45.82 -218.10 16.86
CA LYS A 347 44.79 -219.01 17.39
C LYS A 347 43.77 -218.48 18.41
N TYR A 348 43.85 -217.24 18.92
CA TYR A 348 43.03 -216.86 20.11
C TYR A 348 42.19 -215.58 20.13
N GLU A 349 42.61 -214.42 19.62
CA GLU A 349 41.91 -213.15 19.99
C GLU A 349 41.14 -212.49 18.83
N ALA A 350 39.80 -212.60 18.86
CA ALA A 350 38.89 -212.07 17.84
C ALA A 350 37.53 -211.52 18.39
N GLU A 351 37.49 -210.65 19.45
CA GLU A 351 36.24 -210.23 20.19
C GLU A 351 36.14 -208.67 20.73
N ILE A 352 35.12 -207.73 20.37
CA ILE A 352 34.44 -206.43 21.04
C ILE A 352 34.40 -204.85 20.49
N GLU A 353 33.39 -203.88 20.81
CA GLU A 353 33.12 -202.38 20.31
C GLU A 353 32.23 -201.23 21.11
N SER A 354 32.09 -199.84 20.77
CA SER A 354 30.94 -198.75 20.99
C SER A 354 31.12 -197.08 21.03
N SER A 355 30.09 -196.10 20.93
CA SER A 355 30.14 -194.50 21.04
C SER A 355 28.83 -193.46 21.11
N ARG A 356 28.87 -192.04 21.19
CA ARG A 356 27.70 -190.94 21.25
C ARG A 356 27.90 -189.29 21.20
N ARG A 357 26.89 -188.29 21.00
CA ARG A 357 26.83 -186.68 21.00
C ARG A 357 25.37 -185.91 21.07
N ASN A 358 24.86 -184.57 21.01
CA ASN A 358 25.11 -183.00 21.04
C ASN A 358 23.80 -181.97 21.10
N SER A 359 23.76 -180.57 21.36
CA SER A 359 22.58 -179.51 21.18
C SER A 359 22.64 -177.90 21.58
N GLU A 360 21.82 -176.87 21.05
CA GLU A 360 21.96 -175.29 21.08
C GLU A 360 20.68 -174.20 20.92
N LEU A 361 20.65 -172.78 21.14
CA LEU A 361 19.45 -171.69 21.03
C LEU A 361 19.55 -170.01 21.16
N ASN A 362 18.54 -169.03 20.87
CA ASN A 362 18.49 -167.43 21.06
C ASN A 362 17.19 -166.37 20.80
N LEU A 363 17.10 -164.96 21.05
CA LEU A 363 15.92 -163.86 20.81
C LEU A 363 15.98 -162.19 21.07
N LEU A 364 15.06 -161.16 20.64
CA LEU A 364 15.04 -159.53 20.74
C LEU A 364 13.72 -158.48 20.58
N PRO A 365 13.68 -157.03 20.79
CA PRO A 365 12.50 -155.93 20.86
C PRO A 365 12.50 -154.30 20.37
N VAL A 366 11.45 -153.31 20.47
CA VAL A 366 11.34 -151.73 20.01
C VAL A 366 10.11 -150.62 20.39
N ASN A 367 10.04 -149.20 20.12
CA ASN A 367 8.94 -148.05 20.46
C ASN A 367 8.70 -146.53 19.71
N SER A 368 7.89 -145.41 20.16
CA SER A 368 7.43 -143.99 19.50
C SER A 368 6.66 -142.77 20.38
N PHE A 369 6.02 -141.47 20.19
CA PHE A 369 5.57 -140.19 19.31
C PHE A 369 4.97 -138.81 20.10
N SER A 370 4.33 -137.52 19.85
CA SER A 370 3.75 -136.32 18.92
C SER A 370 3.25 -134.86 19.67
N THR A 371 2.56 -133.60 19.41
CA THR A 371 1.85 -132.47 18.48
C THR A 371 1.29 -131.03 19.22
N GLU A 372 0.68 -129.73 18.95
CA GLU A 372 0.06 -128.54 18.01
C GLU A 372 -0.02 -126.92 18.56
N ARG A 373 -0.72 -125.66 18.32
CA ARG A 373 -1.94 -124.80 17.67
C ARG A 373 -1.98 -123.10 17.38
N TRP A 374 -3.05 -122.14 17.55
CA TRP A 374 -3.44 -120.68 16.89
C TRP A 374 -4.18 -119.40 17.71
N ALA A 375 -4.80 -118.11 17.45
CA ALA A 375 -5.31 -116.90 16.49
C ALA A 375 -5.84 -115.43 17.19
N ALA A 376 -6.49 -114.17 16.88
CA ALA A 376 -7.18 -113.07 15.91
C ALA A 376 -7.51 -111.51 16.52
N GLN A 377 -8.18 -110.26 16.21
CA GLN A 377 -9.04 -109.25 15.27
C GLN A 377 -9.22 -107.63 15.76
N SER A 378 -9.92 -106.38 15.46
CA SER A 378 -10.94 -105.41 14.61
C SER A 378 -11.01 -103.76 15.03
N ASP A 379 -11.71 -102.52 14.73
CA ASP A 379 -12.69 -101.56 13.85
C ASP A 379 -12.87 -99.93 14.33
N SER A 380 -13.55 -98.69 14.00
CA SER A 380 -14.47 -97.71 13.06
C SER A 380 -14.58 -96.07 13.47
N ASN A 381 -15.29 -94.83 13.14
CA ASN A 381 -16.33 -93.93 12.29
C ASN A 381 -16.27 -92.21 12.44
N VAL A 382 -16.97 -90.96 12.20
CA VAL A 382 -18.28 -90.02 11.88
C VAL A 382 -18.06 -88.36 11.50
N SER A 383 -18.75 -87.09 11.22
CA SER A 383 -20.08 -86.14 11.08
C SER A 383 -20.15 -84.64 10.25
N MET A 384 -21.12 -83.56 10.40
CA MET A 384 -21.58 -82.22 9.57
C MET A 384 -22.03 -80.73 10.27
N GLU A 385 -22.65 -79.46 9.93
CA GLU A 385 -23.32 -78.36 8.92
C GLU A 385 -23.74 -76.82 9.51
N ASP A 386 -24.38 -75.58 9.10
CA ASP A 386 -24.72 -74.45 7.98
C ASP A 386 -25.55 -72.98 8.32
N THR A 387 -25.64 -71.73 7.58
CA THR A 387 -26.42 -70.30 7.83
C THR A 387 -26.55 -68.93 6.82
N ASP A 388 -27.54 -67.86 6.79
CA ASP A 388 -27.59 -66.40 6.06
C ASP A 388 -28.76 -65.13 6.15
N MET A 389 -28.60 -63.79 5.67
CA MET A 389 -29.41 -62.53 4.98
C MET A 389 -30.29 -61.14 5.43
N LEU A 390 -30.35 -59.96 4.58
CA LEU A 390 -31.23 -58.64 4.21
C LEU A 390 -31.48 -57.16 4.91
N VAL A 391 -31.60 -55.96 4.18
CA VAL A 391 -31.62 -54.46 4.66
C VAL A 391 -32.38 -53.29 3.79
N PRO A 392 -32.79 -52.01 4.27
CA PRO A 392 -33.65 -50.90 3.59
C PRO A 392 -33.20 -49.32 3.41
N LYS A 393 -34.11 -48.25 3.31
CA LYS A 393 -33.92 -46.76 2.85
C LYS A 393 -34.61 -45.51 3.62
N ILE A 394 -34.62 -44.23 3.10
CA ILE A 394 -34.70 -42.84 3.78
C ILE A 394 -35.77 -41.79 3.21
N PRO A 395 -35.79 -40.42 3.46
CA PRO A 395 -35.99 -39.50 4.65
C PRO A 395 -37.30 -38.59 4.55
N PRO A 396 -37.67 -37.64 5.49
CA PRO A 396 -37.20 -36.22 5.48
C PRO A 396 -37.25 -35.40 6.83
N GLY A 397 -36.74 -34.16 6.82
CA GLY A 397 -37.05 -33.11 7.84
C GLY A 397 -35.92 -32.76 8.84
N VAL A 398 -35.51 -31.48 8.91
CA VAL A 398 -34.36 -31.00 9.73
C VAL A 398 -34.71 -29.67 10.42
N SER A 399 -34.69 -29.64 11.76
CA SER A 399 -34.83 -28.42 12.57
C SER A 399 -33.46 -27.91 13.05
N GLY A 400 -33.42 -26.75 13.74
CA GLY A 400 -32.15 -26.11 14.15
C GLY A 400 -31.22 -26.96 15.01
N THR A 401 -31.76 -27.88 15.83
CA THR A 401 -30.96 -28.85 16.59
C THR A 401 -30.38 -29.97 15.74
N ALA A 402 -31.03 -30.32 14.63
CA ALA A 402 -30.60 -31.38 13.73
C ALA A 402 -29.42 -30.97 12.81
N LEU A 403 -29.16 -29.66 12.62
CA LEU A 403 -27.95 -29.18 11.94
C LEU A 403 -26.69 -29.35 12.81
N ALA A 404 -26.78 -29.06 14.11
CA ALA A 404 -25.71 -29.41 15.06
C ALA A 404 -25.48 -30.92 15.15
N ALA A 405 -26.55 -31.73 15.06
CA ALA A 405 -26.50 -33.18 14.94
C ALA A 405 -26.19 -33.70 13.50
N SER A 406 -25.91 -32.82 12.54
CA SER A 406 -25.22 -33.16 11.29
C SER A 406 -23.72 -32.96 11.45
N LEU A 407 -23.27 -31.80 11.93
CA LEU A 407 -21.84 -31.48 12.08
C LEU A 407 -21.08 -32.51 12.96
N LEU A 408 -21.72 -33.04 14.01
CA LEU A 408 -21.18 -34.13 14.83
C LEU A 408 -21.19 -35.51 14.12
N ARG A 409 -22.07 -35.71 13.14
CA ARG A 409 -22.19 -36.91 12.30
C ARG A 409 -21.21 -36.89 11.12
N ASP A 410 -20.92 -35.69 10.61
CA ASP A 410 -19.90 -35.37 9.61
C ASP A 410 -18.47 -35.38 10.20
N GLY A 411 -18.31 -35.78 11.47
CA GLY A 411 -17.03 -36.00 12.14
C GLY A 411 -16.30 -34.73 12.61
N TRP A 412 -16.98 -33.57 12.68
CA TRP A 412 -16.33 -32.32 13.10
C TRP A 412 -16.23 -32.25 14.62
N SER A 413 -15.00 -32.25 15.14
CA SER A 413 -14.74 -32.12 16.57
C SER A 413 -15.20 -30.76 17.10
N LEU A 414 -15.47 -30.69 18.41
CA LEU A 414 -15.90 -29.46 19.08
C LEU A 414 -14.94 -28.29 18.83
N ALA A 415 -13.63 -28.55 18.84
CA ALA A 415 -12.60 -27.56 18.50
C ALA A 415 -12.71 -27.04 17.05
N LYS A 416 -13.08 -27.91 16.10
CA LYS A 416 -13.27 -27.54 14.69
C LYS A 416 -14.52 -26.66 14.50
N MET A 417 -15.59 -26.92 15.27
CA MET A 417 -16.78 -26.05 15.31
C MET A 417 -16.48 -24.69 15.98
N TYR A 418 -15.71 -24.66 17.08
CA TYR A 418 -15.27 -23.40 17.68
C TYR A 418 -14.36 -22.59 16.75
N ALA A 419 -13.42 -23.22 16.05
CA ALA A 419 -12.58 -22.54 15.05
C ALA A 419 -13.43 -21.90 13.94
N LYS A 420 -14.42 -22.62 13.40
CA LYS A 420 -15.31 -22.11 12.34
C LYS A 420 -16.31 -21.06 12.84
N TYR A 421 -16.71 -21.10 14.11
CA TYR A 421 -17.43 -19.99 14.75
C TYR A 421 -16.54 -18.75 14.88
N GLN A 422 -15.28 -18.93 15.30
CA GLN A 422 -14.31 -17.84 15.42
C GLN A 422 -14.03 -17.18 14.06
N GLU A 423 -13.79 -17.98 13.01
CA GLU A 423 -13.66 -17.51 11.62
C GLU A 423 -14.88 -16.68 11.18
N ALA A 424 -16.10 -17.11 11.52
CA ALA A 424 -17.32 -16.36 11.17
C ALA A 424 -17.45 -15.04 11.96
N VAL A 425 -17.02 -15.02 13.22
CA VAL A 425 -16.96 -13.79 14.06
C VAL A 425 -15.90 -12.82 13.53
N ASP A 426 -14.74 -13.32 13.09
CA ASP A 426 -13.67 -12.49 12.53
C ASP A 426 -14.00 -12.01 11.11
N ALA A 427 -14.67 -12.82 10.28
CA ALA A 427 -15.25 -12.38 9.01
C ALA A 427 -16.29 -11.26 9.21
N LEU A 428 -17.18 -11.39 10.22
CA LEU A 428 -18.14 -10.33 10.58
C LEU A 428 -17.44 -9.04 11.03
N ARG A 429 -16.34 -9.14 11.79
CA ARG A 429 -15.52 -7.98 12.18
C ARG A 429 -14.89 -7.29 10.98
N HIS A 430 -14.32 -8.06 10.05
CA HIS A 430 -13.77 -7.52 8.79
C HIS A 430 -14.85 -6.85 7.93
N GLU A 431 -16.05 -7.44 7.82
CA GLU A 431 -17.16 -6.83 7.09
C GLU A 431 -17.64 -5.53 7.76
N GLN A 432 -17.77 -5.50 9.09
CA GLN A 432 -18.13 -4.28 9.82
C GLN A 432 -17.09 -3.17 9.69
N LEU A 433 -15.80 -3.52 9.58
CA LEU A 433 -14.73 -2.55 9.40
C LEU A 433 -14.74 -1.99 7.96
N GLY A 434 -14.83 -2.86 6.94
CA GLY A 434 -14.97 -2.45 5.55
C GLY A 434 -16.24 -1.61 5.27
N ARG A 435 -17.35 -1.89 5.97
CA ARG A 435 -18.56 -1.04 5.92
C ARG A 435 -18.29 0.37 6.46
N LYS A 436 -17.54 0.52 7.56
CA LYS A 436 -17.16 1.83 8.12
C LYS A 436 -16.20 2.59 7.20
N ASP A 437 -15.26 1.90 6.58
CA ASP A 437 -14.33 2.52 5.64
C ASP A 437 -15.07 3.02 4.38
N ALA A 438 -16.02 2.22 3.87
CA ALA A 438 -16.91 2.63 2.78
C ALA A 438 -17.84 3.79 3.18
N GLU A 439 -18.40 3.78 4.39
CA GLU A 439 -19.21 4.88 4.93
C GLU A 439 -18.40 6.18 5.04
N ALA A 440 -17.15 6.12 5.51
CA ALA A 440 -16.25 7.27 5.56
C ALA A 440 -15.84 7.79 4.17
N VAL A 441 -15.78 6.92 3.14
CA VAL A 441 -15.63 7.35 1.74
C VAL A 441 -16.89 8.05 1.25
N LEU A 442 -18.07 7.50 1.50
CA LEU A 442 -19.35 8.11 1.10
C LEU A 442 -19.59 9.46 1.78
N GLN A 443 -19.22 9.62 3.05
CA GLN A 443 -19.30 10.90 3.76
C GLN A 443 -18.38 11.98 3.16
N ARG A 444 -17.15 11.61 2.74
CA ARG A 444 -16.27 12.53 1.98
C ARG A 444 -16.85 12.92 0.63
N VAL A 445 -17.37 11.96 -0.12
CA VAL A 445 -18.00 12.23 -1.43
C VAL A 445 -19.25 13.10 -1.29
N LEU A 446 -20.05 12.93 -0.22
CA LEU A 446 -21.16 13.83 0.09
C LEU A 446 -20.67 15.25 0.38
N PHE A 447 -19.67 15.42 1.25
CA PHE A 447 -19.12 16.75 1.57
C PHE A 447 -18.57 17.45 0.31
N GLU A 448 -17.82 16.73 -0.54
CA GLU A 448 -17.34 17.25 -1.83
C GLU A 448 -18.49 17.64 -2.78
N LEU A 449 -19.61 16.91 -2.77
CA LEU A 449 -20.79 17.22 -3.59
C LEU A 449 -21.55 18.42 -3.04
N GLU A 450 -21.64 18.58 -1.72
CA GLU A 450 -22.26 19.74 -1.05
C GLU A 450 -21.43 21.01 -1.30
N GLU A 451 -20.10 20.93 -1.19
CA GLU A 451 -19.19 22.05 -1.51
C GLU A 451 -19.30 22.46 -2.99
N LYS A 452 -19.24 21.50 -3.91
CA LYS A 452 -19.40 21.76 -5.36
C LYS A 452 -20.80 22.27 -5.71
N ALA A 453 -21.85 21.82 -5.02
CA ALA A 453 -23.21 22.34 -5.19
C ALA A 453 -23.32 23.80 -4.70
N GLY A 454 -22.63 24.16 -3.62
CA GLY A 454 -22.51 25.55 -3.15
C GLY A 454 -21.88 26.46 -4.22
N VAL A 455 -20.71 26.08 -4.75
CA VAL A 455 -20.03 26.83 -5.83
C VAL A 455 -20.92 27.00 -7.05
N ILE A 456 -21.64 25.95 -7.49
CA ILE A 456 -22.57 26.02 -8.63
C ILE A 456 -23.75 26.96 -8.37
N LEU A 457 -24.19 27.15 -7.12
CA LEU A 457 -25.23 28.12 -6.76
C LEU A 457 -24.71 29.55 -6.78
N ASP A 458 -23.49 29.80 -6.27
CA ASP A 458 -22.84 31.11 -6.33
C ASP A 458 -22.54 31.53 -7.78
N GLU A 459 -22.02 30.61 -8.62
CA GLU A 459 -21.84 30.82 -10.06
C GLU A 459 -23.16 31.21 -10.74
N ARG A 460 -24.27 30.51 -10.45
CA ARG A 460 -25.60 30.84 -10.99
C ARG A 460 -26.05 32.24 -10.57
N ALA A 461 -25.84 32.62 -9.32
CA ALA A 461 -26.14 33.96 -8.83
C ALA A 461 -25.26 35.05 -9.48
N GLU A 462 -24.08 34.70 -10.01
CA GLU A 462 -23.26 35.59 -10.84
C GLU A 462 -23.72 35.67 -12.30
N TYR A 463 -24.13 34.54 -12.88
CA TYR A 463 -24.75 34.53 -14.22
C TYR A 463 -26.06 35.33 -14.24
N GLU A 464 -26.91 35.23 -13.21
CA GLU A 464 -28.13 36.03 -13.09
C GLU A 464 -27.82 37.54 -12.97
N ARG A 465 -26.90 37.93 -12.08
CA ARG A 465 -26.41 39.33 -11.99
C ARG A 465 -25.83 39.85 -13.32
N MET A 466 -25.11 39.01 -14.07
CA MET A 466 -24.63 39.37 -15.40
C MET A 466 -25.78 39.57 -16.40
N LEU A 467 -26.77 38.67 -16.44
CA LEU A 467 -27.94 38.78 -17.31
C LEU A 467 -28.76 40.05 -17.01
N GLU A 468 -28.94 40.41 -15.74
CA GLU A 468 -29.53 41.70 -15.34
C GLU A 468 -28.71 42.88 -15.87
N SER A 469 -27.38 42.84 -15.73
CA SER A 469 -26.51 43.90 -16.24
C SER A 469 -26.60 44.06 -17.77
N TYR A 470 -26.66 42.94 -18.52
CA TYR A 470 -26.86 42.95 -19.97
C TYR A 470 -28.25 43.48 -20.36
N SER A 471 -29.28 43.16 -19.59
CA SER A 471 -30.63 43.72 -19.78
C SER A 471 -30.64 45.24 -19.59
N ILE A 472 -30.01 45.75 -18.54
CA ILE A 472 -29.87 47.20 -18.27
C ILE A 472 -29.06 47.90 -19.38
N ILE A 473 -27.98 47.28 -19.86
CA ILE A 473 -27.18 47.80 -20.99
C ILE A 473 -28.00 47.81 -22.28
N GLY A 474 -28.78 46.76 -22.56
CA GLY A 474 -29.69 46.68 -23.70
C GLY A 474 -30.76 47.77 -23.67
N GLN A 475 -31.38 48.01 -22.51
CA GLN A 475 -32.34 49.11 -22.32
C GLN A 475 -31.70 50.48 -22.56
N LYS A 476 -30.51 50.74 -22.01
CA LYS A 476 -29.75 51.99 -22.23
C LYS A 476 -29.36 52.19 -23.70
N LEU A 477 -28.97 51.12 -24.39
CA LEU A 477 -28.68 51.15 -25.82
C LEU A 477 -29.94 51.49 -26.63
N GLN A 478 -31.09 50.87 -26.31
CA GLN A 478 -32.37 51.17 -26.96
C GLN A 478 -32.83 52.61 -26.70
N GLN A 479 -32.64 53.14 -25.48
CA GLN A 479 -32.87 54.54 -25.14
C GLN A 479 -32.00 55.46 -26.00
N SER A 480 -30.67 55.25 -25.99
CA SER A 480 -29.71 56.06 -26.77
C SER A 480 -29.97 56.01 -28.28
N VAL A 481 -30.41 54.87 -28.82
CA VAL A 481 -30.81 54.73 -30.24
C VAL A 481 -32.09 55.54 -30.52
N SER A 482 -33.07 55.53 -29.61
CA SER A 482 -34.29 56.33 -29.75
C SER A 482 -34.03 57.84 -29.64
N GLU A 483 -33.14 58.25 -28.74
CA GLU A 483 -32.67 59.63 -28.58
C GLU A 483 -31.94 60.10 -29.85
N ARG A 484 -31.00 59.29 -30.36
CA ARG A 484 -30.30 59.58 -31.62
C ARG A 484 -31.28 59.72 -32.79
N GLY A 485 -32.28 58.85 -32.87
CA GLY A 485 -33.34 58.94 -33.88
C GLY A 485 -34.23 60.18 -33.75
N ASN A 486 -34.41 60.73 -32.53
CA ASN A 486 -35.13 61.98 -32.31
C ASN A 486 -34.26 63.21 -32.64
N LEU A 487 -32.98 63.19 -32.30
CA LEU A 487 -32.00 64.21 -32.72
C LEU A 487 -31.84 64.23 -34.25
N GLU A 488 -31.81 63.06 -34.89
CA GLU A 488 -31.80 62.94 -36.36
C GLU A 488 -33.04 63.60 -36.99
N LYS A 489 -34.25 63.40 -36.44
CA LYS A 489 -35.47 64.09 -36.91
C LYS A 489 -35.35 65.60 -36.77
N MET A 490 -34.97 66.09 -35.59
CA MET A 490 -34.81 67.52 -35.32
C MET A 490 -33.76 68.17 -36.25
N ILE A 491 -32.67 67.46 -36.57
CA ILE A 491 -31.69 67.89 -37.57
C ILE A 491 -32.27 67.95 -38.99
N HIS A 492 -33.19 67.04 -39.36
CA HIS A 492 -33.89 67.10 -40.64
C HIS A 492 -34.93 68.24 -40.70
N GLU A 493 -35.64 68.49 -39.60
CA GLU A 493 -36.60 69.59 -39.44
C GLU A 493 -35.90 70.95 -39.56
N LEU A 494 -34.84 71.17 -38.79
CA LEU A 494 -34.01 72.39 -38.86
C LEU A 494 -33.39 72.57 -40.26
N LYS A 495 -32.92 71.50 -40.92
CA LYS A 495 -32.45 71.56 -42.32
C LYS A 495 -33.58 71.90 -43.31
N ALA A 496 -34.82 71.50 -43.03
CA ALA A 496 -35.98 71.84 -43.86
C ALA A 496 -36.42 73.29 -43.64
N GLU A 497 -36.31 73.83 -42.42
CA GLU A 497 -36.57 75.24 -42.10
C GLU A 497 -35.50 76.16 -42.70
N LEU A 498 -34.22 75.82 -42.56
CA LEU A 498 -33.12 76.58 -43.16
C LEU A 498 -33.30 76.66 -44.69
N ARG A 499 -33.66 75.55 -45.34
CA ARG A 499 -34.03 75.49 -46.78
C ARG A 499 -35.33 76.20 -47.16
N ARG A 500 -36.19 76.61 -46.21
CA ARG A 500 -37.33 77.51 -46.46
C ARG A 500 -36.88 78.96 -46.37
N ASN A 501 -36.06 79.30 -45.37
CA ASN A 501 -35.52 80.64 -45.17
C ASN A 501 -34.56 81.04 -46.29
N GLU A 502 -33.81 80.10 -46.88
CA GLU A 502 -33.00 80.29 -48.10
C GLU A 502 -33.81 80.58 -49.38
N ARG A 503 -35.15 80.59 -49.31
CA ARG A 503 -36.06 80.77 -50.47
C ARG A 503 -37.03 81.96 -50.31
N LEU A 504 -36.85 82.75 -49.26
CA LEU A 504 -37.60 83.97 -48.95
C LEU A 504 -36.71 85.20 -49.11
#